data_AF-A0AAE0HUJ7-F1
#
_entry.id   AF-A0AAE0HUJ7-F1
#
_cell.length_a   1.000
_cell.length_b   1.000
_cell.length_c   1.000
_cell.angle_alpha   90.00
_cell.angle_beta   90.00
_cell.angle_gamma   90.00
#
_symmetry.space_group_name_H-M   'P 1'
#
loop_
_entity.id
_entity.type
_entity.pdbx_description
1 polymer ?
#
loop_
_entity_poly.entity_id
_entity_poly.type
_entity_poly.pdbx_seq_one_letter_code
_entity_poly.pdbx_strand_id
1 'polypeptide(L)'
;MGVNGSSGSREICIAPSTVVNSPFITSDKICNDDQLVDSNNIKMTPAQCRSRRGGYIVPSEVQATDVGVLKQTKNDGWTAVGNTIESAVTASLQLGRQSISMVEGLIEKGQMSTQSHFGLAADSTALQTLYDAELIGAKSWGLNSGSQSVMFPRDGSLILGGYDDASLASQFFEFPVKEKLHDRFCPLQVTITGLVATIENANKSASSAIIGDSNPLDVCVEPYDNLFRMPEGYLTLFKSFFRDFTLHPDEPVGPEEYQNMLLNLEPGIVYPTSAGDFNATLRITINGTNGQLTVDVPPHEFQRPLRGLDKDGNVVLDTAYNELQMYGLPPSANGPVIGKALLSQLYLFV
;
A
#
# COMPACT_ATOMS: atom_id res chain seq x y z
N MET A 1 -10.12 -3.77 11.66
CA MET A 1 -9.99 -5.08 12.33
C MET A 1 -9.91 -4.81 13.82
N GLY A 2 -10.48 -5.65 14.67
CA GLY A 2 -10.40 -5.47 16.13
C GLY A 2 -9.34 -6.37 16.75
N VAL A 3 -8.63 -5.89 17.78
CA VAL A 3 -7.77 -6.71 18.64
C VAL A 3 -8.34 -6.66 20.06
N ASN A 4 -8.62 -7.81 20.64
CA ASN A 4 -9.14 -7.88 22.00
C ASN A 4 -7.99 -8.01 23.01
N GLY A 5 -7.91 -7.06 23.94
CA GLY A 5 -7.00 -7.08 25.08
C GLY A 5 -7.75 -7.05 26.42
N SER A 6 -7.01 -7.04 27.52
CA SER A 6 -7.55 -7.02 28.88
C SER A 6 -8.38 -5.76 29.20
N SER A 7 -8.16 -4.66 28.48
CA SER A 7 -8.90 -3.40 28.61
C SER A 7 -10.08 -3.26 27.62
N GLY A 8 -10.37 -4.30 26.84
CA GLY A 8 -11.45 -4.33 25.85
C GLY A 8 -10.96 -4.48 24.41
N SER A 9 -11.88 -4.34 23.46
CA SER A 9 -11.56 -4.37 22.02
C SER A 9 -10.97 -3.05 21.56
N ARG A 10 -9.88 -3.11 20.78
CA ARG A 10 -9.28 -1.96 20.12
C ARG A 10 -9.34 -2.12 18.62
N GLU A 11 -9.81 -1.10 17.93
CA GLU A 11 -9.78 -1.07 16.47
C GLU A 11 -8.41 -0.59 16.01
N ILE A 12 -7.80 -1.37 15.12
CA ILE A 12 -6.60 -1.00 14.39
C ILE A 12 -6.79 -1.27 12.89
N CYS A 13 -6.14 -0.46 12.08
CA CYS A 13 -6.03 -0.69 10.64
C CYS A 13 -4.86 -1.64 10.40
N ILE A 14 -5.16 -2.72 9.70
CA ILE A 14 -4.17 -3.72 9.28
C ILE A 14 -4.33 -3.86 7.78
N ALA A 15 -3.23 -3.75 7.04
CA ALA A 15 -3.25 -3.91 5.59
C ALA A 15 -2.94 -5.36 5.19
N PRO A 16 -3.66 -5.92 4.20
CA PRO A 16 -3.25 -7.15 3.53
C PRO A 16 -1.80 -6.99 3.04
N SER A 17 -0.94 -7.97 3.30
CA SER A 17 0.46 -7.90 2.90
C SER A 17 0.94 -9.24 2.38
N THR A 18 1.47 -9.24 1.16
CA THR A 18 1.96 -10.45 0.49
C THR A 18 3.44 -10.67 0.71
N VAL A 19 4.12 -9.74 1.39
CA VAL A 19 5.54 -9.87 1.75
C VAL A 19 5.84 -10.51 3.11
N VAL A 20 4.83 -10.78 3.93
CA VAL A 20 4.99 -11.44 5.24
C VAL A 20 4.02 -12.61 5.41
N ASN A 21 4.48 -13.67 6.06
CA ASN A 21 3.66 -14.86 6.36
C ASN A 21 2.86 -14.66 7.66
N SER A 22 3.41 -13.94 8.63
CA SER A 22 2.77 -13.69 9.92
C SER A 22 2.12 -12.31 9.98
N PRO A 23 1.05 -12.14 10.77
CA PRO A 23 0.57 -10.83 11.16
C PRO A 23 1.61 -10.05 11.97
N PHE A 24 1.71 -8.75 11.70
CA PHE A 24 2.51 -7.81 12.49
C PHE A 24 1.66 -6.60 12.87
N ILE A 25 1.50 -6.33 14.16
CA ILE A 25 0.67 -5.24 14.66
C ILE A 25 1.49 -4.15 15.32
N THR A 26 1.04 -2.91 15.12
CA THR A 26 1.70 -1.74 15.67
C THR A 26 1.51 -1.67 17.18
N SER A 27 2.61 -1.41 17.90
CA SER A 27 2.65 -1.16 19.34
C SER A 27 2.74 0.34 19.64
N ASP A 28 2.21 0.77 20.78
CA ASP A 28 2.32 2.16 21.27
C ASP A 28 3.77 2.65 21.39
N LYS A 29 4.70 1.72 21.60
CA LYS A 29 6.15 1.99 21.65
C LYS A 29 6.72 2.61 20.38
N ILE A 30 6.06 2.51 19.22
CA ILE A 30 6.58 3.14 17.99
C ILE A 30 6.29 4.64 17.92
N CYS A 31 5.41 5.13 18.79
CA CYS A 31 4.96 6.53 18.83
C CYS A 31 5.44 7.26 20.09
N ASN A 32 6.56 6.80 20.67
CA ASN A 32 7.29 7.49 21.73
C ASN A 32 8.26 8.54 21.15
N ASP A 33 8.67 9.50 21.98
CA ASP A 33 9.42 10.70 21.52
C ASP A 33 10.68 10.38 20.71
N ASP A 34 11.40 9.30 21.04
CA ASP A 34 12.61 8.86 20.33
C ASP A 34 12.33 8.36 18.89
N GLN A 35 11.07 8.09 18.55
CA GLN A 35 10.63 7.59 17.24
C GLN A 35 9.73 8.60 16.51
N LEU A 36 9.56 9.82 17.04
CA LEU A 36 8.73 10.86 16.39
C LEU A 36 9.49 11.70 15.35
N VAL A 37 10.73 11.36 15.06
CA VAL A 37 11.53 12.02 14.02
C VAL A 37 11.92 10.98 12.98
N ASP A 38 11.63 11.26 11.71
CA ASP A 38 12.00 10.36 10.62
C ASP A 38 13.47 10.54 10.17
N SER A 39 13.90 9.71 9.22
CA SER A 39 15.25 9.78 8.66
C SER A 39 15.57 11.09 7.93
N ASN A 40 14.54 11.84 7.53
CA ASN A 40 14.64 13.15 6.88
C ASN A 40 14.47 14.30 7.89
N ASN A 41 14.52 14.00 9.19
CA ASN A 41 14.35 14.95 10.29
C ASN A 41 12.95 15.60 10.34
N ILE A 42 11.95 14.93 9.77
CA ILE A 42 10.54 15.34 9.84
C ILE A 42 9.99 14.92 11.20
N LYS A 43 9.54 15.91 11.98
CA LYS A 43 9.00 15.71 13.31
C LYS A 43 7.48 15.52 13.27
N MET A 44 7.01 14.40 13.81
CA MET A 44 5.60 14.06 13.95
C MET A 44 5.12 14.31 15.39
N THR A 45 3.82 14.56 15.58
CA THR A 45 3.18 14.46 16.90
C THR A 45 2.85 13.01 17.23
N PRO A 46 2.62 12.65 18.52
CA PRO A 46 2.11 11.33 18.87
C PRO A 46 0.78 10.98 18.18
N ALA A 47 -0.08 11.98 17.98
CA ALA A 47 -1.36 11.81 17.30
C ALA A 47 -1.18 11.51 15.81
N GLN A 48 -0.29 12.25 15.13
CA GLN A 48 0.11 11.96 13.75
C GLN A 48 0.72 10.56 13.61
N CYS A 49 1.60 10.17 14.54
CA CYS A 49 2.16 8.82 14.56
C CYS A 49 1.06 7.76 14.65
N ARG A 50 0.16 7.90 15.63
CA ARG A 50 -0.95 6.96 15.83
C ARG A 50 -1.83 6.84 14.58
N SER A 51 -2.22 7.96 13.99
CA SER A 51 -3.09 7.97 12.80
C SER A 51 -2.39 7.40 11.57
N ARG A 52 -1.11 7.74 11.36
CA ARG A 52 -0.29 7.15 10.29
C ARG A 52 -0.30 5.62 10.38
N ARG A 53 -0.10 5.07 11.58
CA ARG A 53 -0.06 3.61 11.83
C ARG A 53 -1.43 2.93 11.82
N GLY A 54 -2.51 3.69 11.77
CA GLY A 54 -3.86 3.15 11.87
C GLY A 54 -4.22 2.67 13.27
N GLY A 55 -3.65 3.30 14.30
CA GLY A 55 -3.77 2.86 15.68
C GLY A 55 -2.66 1.90 16.13
N TYR A 56 -2.75 1.48 17.38
CA TYR A 56 -1.79 0.56 18.00
C TYR A 56 -2.43 -0.18 19.17
N ILE A 57 -1.78 -1.24 19.60
CA ILE A 57 -2.06 -1.92 20.87
C ILE A 57 -1.03 -1.53 21.94
N VAL A 58 -1.36 -1.78 23.20
CA VAL A 58 -0.39 -1.67 24.30
C VAL A 58 0.03 -3.09 24.68
N PRO A 59 1.33 -3.45 24.59
CA PRO A 59 1.78 -4.83 24.76
C PRO A 59 1.43 -5.46 26.12
N SER A 60 1.31 -4.66 27.18
CA SER A 60 0.92 -5.15 28.51
C SER A 60 -0.56 -5.55 28.62
N GLU A 61 -1.39 -5.24 27.63
CA GLU A 61 -2.81 -5.58 27.59
C GLU A 61 -3.09 -6.90 26.86
N VAL A 62 -2.07 -7.51 26.27
CA VAL A 62 -2.14 -8.77 25.51
C VAL A 62 -1.13 -9.78 26.05
N GLN A 63 -1.36 -11.07 25.80
CA GLN A 63 -0.49 -12.11 26.32
C GLN A 63 0.83 -12.16 25.55
N ALA A 64 1.95 -12.00 26.23
CA ALA A 64 3.28 -12.18 25.62
C ALA A 64 3.50 -13.65 25.20
N THR A 65 4.16 -13.85 24.06
CA THR A 65 4.44 -15.15 23.47
C THR A 65 5.89 -15.24 23.00
N ASP A 66 6.42 -16.46 22.88
CA ASP A 66 7.78 -16.69 22.38
C ASP A 66 7.93 -16.22 20.92
N VAL A 67 8.88 -15.30 20.71
CA VAL A 67 9.27 -14.80 19.39
C VAL A 67 9.83 -15.90 18.48
N GLY A 68 10.31 -17.00 19.07
CA GLY A 68 10.82 -18.17 18.35
C GLY A 68 9.83 -18.74 17.33
N VAL A 69 8.52 -18.65 17.62
CA VAL A 69 7.45 -19.12 16.72
C VAL A 69 7.47 -18.32 15.40
N LEU A 70 7.56 -16.99 15.48
CA LEU A 70 7.56 -16.11 14.29
C LEU A 70 8.86 -16.19 13.49
N LYS A 71 9.98 -16.49 14.15
CA LYS A 71 11.28 -16.68 13.49
C LYS A 71 11.32 -17.96 12.64
N GLN A 72 10.49 -18.95 12.96
CA GLN A 72 10.39 -20.19 12.18
C GLN A 72 9.55 -20.02 10.90
N THR A 73 8.65 -19.03 10.87
CA THR A 73 7.71 -18.79 9.75
C THR A 73 8.32 -18.08 8.53
N LYS A 74 9.66 -17.90 8.46
CA LYS A 74 10.37 -17.28 7.32
C LYS A 74 9.70 -15.99 6.80
N ASN A 75 9.59 -14.98 7.65
CA ASN A 75 9.07 -13.65 7.28
C ASN A 75 10.12 -12.85 6.47
N ASP A 76 10.54 -13.38 5.33
CA ASP A 76 11.72 -12.89 4.59
C ASP A 76 11.53 -11.48 4.03
N GLY A 77 10.31 -11.09 3.65
CA GLY A 77 10.03 -9.71 3.26
C GLY A 77 10.14 -8.71 4.42
N TRP A 78 9.91 -9.15 5.67
CA TRP A 78 10.10 -8.32 6.86
C TRP A 78 11.59 -8.03 7.09
N THR A 79 12.42 -9.07 7.02
CA THR A 79 13.86 -8.96 7.25
C THR A 79 14.59 -8.29 6.08
N ALA A 80 14.09 -8.43 4.85
CA ALA A 80 14.66 -7.79 3.66
C ALA A 80 14.65 -6.27 3.70
N VAL A 81 13.71 -5.65 4.43
CA VAL A 81 13.66 -4.19 4.66
C VAL A 81 14.38 -3.76 5.93
N GLY A 82 15.19 -4.65 6.53
CA GLY A 82 16.00 -4.37 7.71
C GLY A 82 15.24 -4.41 9.03
N ASN A 83 13.98 -4.86 9.05
CA ASN A 83 13.23 -4.98 10.30
C ASN A 83 13.63 -6.22 11.08
N THR A 84 13.62 -6.12 12.40
CA THR A 84 13.81 -7.22 13.34
C THR A 84 12.49 -7.62 13.98
N ILE A 85 12.37 -8.89 14.40
CA ILE A 85 11.24 -9.35 15.22
C ILE A 85 11.73 -9.37 16.66
N GLU A 86 11.36 -8.33 17.41
CA GLU A 86 11.82 -8.14 18.80
C GLU A 86 10.89 -8.80 19.82
N SER A 87 9.59 -8.79 19.55
CA SER A 87 8.57 -9.28 20.47
C SER A 87 7.36 -9.86 19.72
N ALA A 88 6.66 -10.75 20.41
CA ALA A 88 5.48 -11.44 19.90
C ALA A 88 4.42 -11.53 20.99
N VAL A 89 3.17 -11.55 20.58
CA VAL A 89 2.00 -11.67 21.46
C VAL A 89 1.03 -12.68 20.89
N THR A 90 0.19 -13.25 21.75
CA THR A 90 -1.02 -13.94 21.33
C THR A 90 -2.19 -13.01 21.59
N ALA A 91 -2.91 -12.66 20.53
CA ALA A 91 -4.05 -11.77 20.59
C ALA A 91 -5.25 -12.37 19.84
N SER A 92 -6.46 -12.06 20.33
CA SER A 92 -7.69 -12.41 19.61
C SER A 92 -8.02 -11.33 18.59
N LEU A 93 -7.86 -11.66 17.31
CA LEU A 93 -8.27 -10.82 16.20
C LEU A 93 -9.77 -11.00 15.92
N GLN A 94 -10.50 -9.89 15.87
CA GLN A 94 -11.87 -9.83 15.41
C GLN A 94 -11.90 -9.57 13.89
N LEU A 95 -12.26 -10.62 13.14
CA LEU A 95 -12.41 -10.63 11.68
C LEU A 95 -13.90 -10.71 11.33
N GLY A 96 -14.52 -9.55 11.07
CA GLY A 96 -15.96 -9.45 10.88
C GLY A 96 -16.71 -9.94 12.13
N ARG A 97 -17.49 -11.01 12.00
CA ARG A 97 -18.22 -11.63 13.12
C ARG A 97 -17.44 -12.73 13.85
N GLN A 98 -16.28 -13.13 13.33
CA GLN A 98 -15.46 -14.19 13.91
C GLN A 98 -14.35 -13.59 14.79
N SER A 99 -14.01 -14.30 15.86
CA SER A 99 -12.85 -14.00 16.69
C SER A 99 -11.92 -15.19 16.69
N ILE A 100 -10.64 -14.96 16.44
CA ILE A 100 -9.64 -16.03 16.43
C ILE A 100 -8.35 -15.58 17.11
N SER A 101 -7.81 -16.43 17.98
CA SER A 101 -6.52 -16.18 18.63
C SER A 101 -5.39 -16.63 17.73
N MET A 102 -4.43 -15.74 17.47
CA MET A 102 -3.22 -16.07 16.73
C MET A 102 -2.00 -15.35 17.31
N VAL A 103 -0.81 -15.81 16.89
CA VAL A 103 0.46 -15.19 17.27
C VAL A 103 0.76 -14.05 16.30
N GLU A 104 1.02 -12.87 16.86
CA GLU A 104 1.29 -11.63 16.16
C GLU A 104 2.70 -11.16 16.50
N GLY A 105 3.45 -10.65 15.52
CA GLY A 105 4.66 -9.87 15.78
C GLY A 105 4.31 -8.44 16.17
N LEU A 106 5.11 -7.82 17.04
CA LEU A 106 4.92 -6.39 17.36
C LEU A 106 5.88 -5.51 16.56
N ILE A 107 5.33 -4.44 15.99
CA ILE A 107 6.09 -3.37 15.36
C ILE A 107 6.31 -2.29 16.42
N GLU A 108 7.49 -2.30 17.03
CA GLU A 108 7.83 -1.43 18.18
C GLU A 108 8.79 -0.30 17.84
N LYS A 109 9.47 -0.38 16.68
CA LYS A 109 10.49 0.58 16.24
C LYS A 109 10.46 0.75 14.73
N GLY A 110 11.07 1.85 14.26
CA GLY A 110 11.39 2.07 12.86
C GLY A 110 10.32 2.85 12.09
N GLN A 111 10.77 3.61 11.11
CA GLN A 111 9.92 4.49 10.28
C GLN A 111 9.50 3.85 8.96
N MET A 112 10.02 2.66 8.66
CA MET A 112 9.84 1.95 7.39
C MET A 112 8.52 1.19 7.31
N SER A 113 7.89 0.90 8.46
CA SER A 113 6.51 0.45 8.49
C SER A 113 5.61 1.69 8.57
N THR A 114 4.51 1.71 7.83
CA THR A 114 3.50 2.76 7.87
C THR A 114 2.24 2.29 8.52
N GLN A 115 2.01 0.98 8.64
CA GLN A 115 0.80 0.37 9.20
C GLN A 115 1.08 -1.09 9.59
N SER A 116 0.13 -1.67 10.31
CA SER A 116 0.15 -3.10 10.65
C SER A 116 -0.05 -3.98 9.40
N HIS A 117 0.47 -5.21 9.41
CA HIS A 117 0.41 -6.17 8.30
C HIS A 117 -0.44 -7.38 8.65
N PHE A 118 -1.33 -7.78 7.74
CA PHE A 118 -2.03 -9.07 7.77
C PHE A 118 -1.32 -9.98 6.78
N GLY A 119 -0.53 -10.92 7.29
CA GLY A 119 0.34 -11.75 6.46
C GLY A 119 -0.43 -12.72 5.57
N LEU A 120 -0.30 -12.54 4.26
CA LEU A 120 -0.97 -13.29 3.19
C LEU A 120 0.02 -13.87 2.18
N ALA A 121 1.30 -13.95 2.54
CA ALA A 121 2.30 -14.66 1.76
C ALA A 121 2.03 -16.18 1.72
N ALA A 122 2.82 -16.90 0.92
CA ALA A 122 2.57 -18.31 0.56
C ALA A 122 2.37 -19.26 1.77
N ASP A 123 3.07 -19.01 2.88
CA ASP A 123 2.99 -19.79 4.11
C ASP A 123 2.26 -19.01 5.22
N SER A 124 1.21 -18.26 4.85
CA SER A 124 0.44 -17.41 5.78
C SER A 124 -0.02 -18.18 7.02
N THR A 125 0.44 -17.75 8.20
CA THR A 125 0.01 -18.34 9.47
C THR A 125 -1.42 -17.96 9.80
N ALA A 126 -1.89 -16.80 9.34
CA ALA A 126 -3.27 -16.38 9.53
C ALA A 126 -4.23 -17.29 8.75
N LEU A 127 -3.96 -17.54 7.46
CA LEU A 127 -4.77 -18.45 6.65
C LEU A 127 -4.69 -19.90 7.17
N GLN A 128 -3.50 -20.35 7.57
CA GLN A 128 -3.33 -21.68 8.18
C GLN A 128 -4.16 -21.80 9.46
N THR A 129 -4.09 -20.82 10.36
CA THR A 129 -4.84 -20.82 11.64
C THR A 129 -6.35 -20.82 11.41
N LEU A 130 -6.84 -20.05 10.43
CA LEU A 130 -8.26 -20.02 10.08
C LEU A 130 -8.73 -21.34 9.45
N TYR A 131 -7.89 -21.96 8.62
CA TYR A 131 -8.18 -23.25 7.99
C TYR A 131 -8.23 -24.38 9.02
N ASP A 132 -7.26 -24.42 9.93
CA ASP A 132 -7.19 -25.43 11.00
C ASP A 132 -8.35 -25.28 12.00
N ALA A 133 -8.89 -24.07 12.15
CA ALA A 133 -10.09 -23.78 12.92
C ALA A 133 -11.40 -24.03 12.15
N GLU A 134 -11.34 -24.58 10.93
CA GLU A 134 -12.48 -24.85 10.04
C GLU A 134 -13.33 -23.60 9.73
N LEU A 135 -12.75 -22.39 9.81
CA LEU A 135 -13.43 -21.14 9.50
C LEU A 135 -13.38 -20.77 8.02
N ILE A 136 -12.43 -21.35 7.27
CA ILE A 136 -12.28 -21.19 5.83
C ILE A 136 -12.05 -22.56 5.17
N GLY A 137 -12.60 -22.75 3.96
CA GLY A 137 -12.49 -24.02 3.24
C GLY A 137 -11.19 -24.21 2.44
N ALA A 138 -10.41 -23.15 2.27
CA ALA A 138 -9.14 -23.16 1.55
C ALA A 138 -8.23 -22.06 2.09
N LYS A 139 -6.91 -22.19 1.89
CA LYS A 139 -5.93 -21.15 2.22
C LYS A 139 -5.75 -20.17 1.05
N SER A 140 -6.87 -19.69 0.52
CA SER A 140 -6.95 -18.71 -0.56
C SER A 140 -7.50 -17.38 -0.05
N TRP A 141 -7.38 -16.33 -0.84
CA TRP A 141 -7.99 -15.05 -0.52
C TRP A 141 -8.32 -14.22 -1.75
N GLY A 142 -9.36 -13.42 -1.63
CA GLY A 142 -9.79 -12.46 -2.62
C GLY A 142 -9.72 -11.03 -2.07
N LEU A 143 -9.25 -10.09 -2.87
CA LEU A 143 -9.13 -8.69 -2.47
C LEU A 143 -9.73 -7.76 -3.51
N ASN A 144 -10.66 -6.95 -3.03
CA ASN A 144 -11.06 -5.70 -3.64
C ASN A 144 -10.48 -4.58 -2.77
N SER A 145 -9.51 -3.80 -3.26
CA SER A 145 -8.83 -2.81 -2.40
C SER A 145 -9.68 -1.60 -2.03
N GLY A 146 -10.85 -1.44 -2.65
CA GLY A 146 -11.65 -0.22 -2.53
C GLY A 146 -11.03 0.95 -3.30
N SER A 147 -11.63 2.12 -3.14
CA SER A 147 -11.18 3.40 -3.71
C SER A 147 -10.82 4.37 -2.59
N GLN A 148 -9.67 5.03 -2.76
CA GLN A 148 -9.26 6.15 -1.91
C GLN A 148 -9.58 7.51 -2.55
N SER A 149 -10.34 7.54 -3.64
CA SER A 149 -10.77 8.76 -4.30
C SER A 149 -11.47 9.69 -3.31
N VAL A 150 -11.17 10.99 -3.40
CA VAL A 150 -11.90 12.01 -2.64
C VAL A 150 -13.33 12.17 -3.19
N MET A 151 -13.51 11.99 -4.50
CA MET A 151 -14.80 12.21 -5.16
C MET A 151 -15.69 10.97 -5.16
N PHE A 152 -15.10 9.78 -5.29
CA PHE A 152 -15.82 8.52 -5.40
C PHE A 152 -15.25 7.46 -4.45
N PRO A 153 -15.20 7.72 -3.12
CA PRO A 153 -14.67 6.75 -2.17
C PRO A 153 -15.50 5.47 -2.17
N ARG A 154 -14.83 4.34 -2.00
CA ARG A 154 -15.48 3.02 -1.99
C ARG A 154 -14.78 2.11 -1.02
N ASP A 155 -15.54 1.44 -0.17
CA ASP A 155 -14.97 0.42 0.71
C ASP A 155 -14.47 -0.78 -0.10
N GLY A 156 -13.36 -1.34 0.37
CA GLY A 156 -12.81 -2.59 -0.12
C GLY A 156 -13.38 -3.80 0.63
N SER A 157 -12.97 -4.99 0.19
CA SER A 157 -13.28 -6.25 0.87
C SER A 157 -12.08 -7.19 0.78
N LEU A 158 -11.83 -7.92 1.87
CA LEU A 158 -10.90 -9.05 1.92
C LEU A 158 -11.72 -10.30 2.24
N ILE A 159 -11.75 -11.24 1.31
CA ILE A 159 -12.42 -12.53 1.44
C ILE A 159 -11.35 -13.56 1.75
N LEU A 160 -11.53 -14.33 2.83
CA LEU A 160 -10.61 -15.40 3.23
C LEU A 160 -11.26 -16.74 2.93
N GLY A 161 -10.53 -17.63 2.26
CA GLY A 161 -11.02 -18.93 1.81
C GLY A 161 -11.78 -18.95 0.49
N GLY A 162 -11.73 -17.87 -0.29
CA GLY A 162 -12.43 -17.76 -1.56
C GLY A 162 -12.36 -16.36 -2.15
N TYR A 163 -13.32 -16.05 -3.02
CA TYR A 163 -13.48 -14.74 -3.64
C TYR A 163 -14.97 -14.34 -3.68
N ASP A 164 -15.22 -13.05 -3.90
CA ASP A 164 -16.55 -12.49 -4.14
C ASP A 164 -16.84 -12.40 -5.63
N ASP A 165 -17.63 -13.35 -6.15
CA ASP A 165 -18.03 -13.41 -7.56
C ASP A 165 -18.82 -12.16 -7.99
N ALA A 166 -19.57 -11.55 -7.08
CA ALA A 166 -20.35 -10.34 -7.39
C ALA A 166 -19.46 -9.10 -7.61
N SER A 167 -18.20 -9.14 -7.19
CA SER A 167 -17.21 -8.09 -7.43
C SER A 167 -16.49 -8.23 -8.77
N LEU A 168 -16.74 -9.29 -9.54
CA LEU A 168 -16.06 -9.55 -10.81
C LEU A 168 -16.79 -8.90 -11.99
N ALA A 169 -16.07 -8.11 -12.78
CA ALA A 169 -16.57 -7.56 -14.04
C ALA A 169 -16.31 -8.47 -15.25
N SER A 170 -15.37 -9.40 -15.12
CA SER A 170 -14.93 -10.30 -16.19
C SER A 170 -14.31 -11.57 -15.62
N GLN A 171 -13.92 -12.50 -16.50
CA GLN A 171 -13.12 -13.67 -16.14
C GLN A 171 -11.77 -13.28 -15.52
N PHE A 172 -11.18 -14.22 -14.78
CA PHE A 172 -9.83 -14.07 -14.24
C PHE A 172 -8.76 -14.15 -15.32
N PHE A 173 -7.73 -13.33 -15.16
CA PHE A 173 -6.47 -13.46 -15.87
C PHE A 173 -5.45 -14.11 -14.94
N GLU A 174 -4.72 -15.08 -15.45
CA GLU A 174 -3.82 -15.89 -14.64
C GLU A 174 -2.37 -15.42 -14.75
N PHE A 175 -1.68 -15.43 -13.60
CA PHE A 175 -0.29 -15.01 -13.48
C PHE A 175 0.45 -15.99 -12.56
N PRO A 176 1.68 -16.41 -12.90
CA PRO A 176 2.44 -17.31 -12.05
C PRO A 176 2.92 -16.58 -10.78
N VAL A 177 2.73 -17.21 -9.63
CA VAL A 177 3.37 -16.79 -8.38
C VAL A 177 4.86 -17.06 -8.46
N LYS A 178 5.67 -16.07 -8.06
CA LYS A 178 7.14 -16.15 -8.00
C LYS A 178 7.59 -15.92 -6.56
N GLU A 179 8.89 -15.81 -6.31
CA GLU A 179 9.40 -15.53 -4.95
C GLU A 179 9.87 -14.08 -4.82
N LYS A 180 10.72 -13.63 -5.74
CA LYS A 180 11.35 -12.32 -5.71
C LYS A 180 11.31 -11.64 -7.07
N LEU A 181 11.26 -10.31 -7.03
CA LEU A 181 11.51 -9.45 -8.18
C LEU A 181 12.73 -8.61 -7.84
N HIS A 182 13.85 -8.88 -8.50
CA HIS A 182 15.16 -8.38 -8.09
C HIS A 182 15.45 -8.73 -6.62
N ASP A 183 15.86 -7.76 -5.80
CA ASP A 183 16.15 -7.97 -4.37
C ASP A 183 14.90 -7.85 -3.48
N ARG A 184 13.73 -7.58 -4.07
CA ARG A 184 12.46 -7.41 -3.35
C ARG A 184 11.70 -8.74 -3.26
N PHE A 185 11.31 -9.13 -2.05
CA PHE A 185 10.34 -10.22 -1.86
C PHE A 185 8.99 -9.82 -2.46
N CYS A 186 8.47 -10.63 -3.37
CA CYS A 186 7.44 -10.19 -4.29
C CYS A 186 6.77 -11.40 -4.94
N PRO A 187 5.84 -12.07 -4.23
CA PRO A 187 5.27 -13.29 -4.76
C PRO A 187 4.25 -13.05 -5.87
N LEU A 188 3.51 -11.94 -5.78
CA LEU A 188 2.58 -11.53 -6.81
C LEU A 188 3.29 -10.59 -7.79
N GLN A 189 3.48 -11.06 -9.02
CA GLN A 189 4.18 -10.33 -10.07
C GLN A 189 3.36 -10.32 -11.34
N VAL A 190 3.38 -9.20 -12.06
CA VAL A 190 2.81 -9.08 -13.39
C VAL A 190 3.78 -8.39 -14.32
N THR A 191 3.62 -8.60 -15.63
CA THR A 191 4.41 -7.90 -16.66
C THR A 191 3.53 -6.85 -17.32
N ILE A 192 3.86 -5.57 -17.10
CA ILE A 192 3.27 -4.44 -17.82
C ILE A 192 3.94 -4.34 -19.19
N THR A 193 3.16 -4.48 -20.26
CA THR A 193 3.64 -4.31 -21.64
C THR A 193 3.28 -2.94 -22.21
N GLY A 194 2.31 -2.25 -21.60
CA GLY A 194 1.92 -0.89 -21.99
C GLY A 194 1.55 -0.05 -20.78
N LEU A 195 2.06 1.18 -20.72
CA LEU A 195 1.62 2.20 -19.79
C LEU A 195 1.51 3.52 -20.53
N VAL A 196 0.29 3.99 -20.74
CA VAL A 196 0.03 5.28 -21.40
C VAL A 196 -0.52 6.25 -20.36
N ALA A 197 0.19 7.36 -20.15
CA ALA A 197 -0.30 8.48 -19.37
C ALA A 197 -0.99 9.48 -20.30
N THR A 198 -2.17 9.97 -19.92
CA THR A 198 -2.87 11.02 -20.67
C THR A 198 -3.17 12.19 -19.74
N ILE A 199 -2.95 13.40 -20.23
CA ILE A 199 -3.30 14.65 -19.56
C ILE A 199 -4.30 15.40 -20.43
N GLU A 200 -5.43 15.75 -19.84
CA GLU A 200 -6.46 16.58 -20.45
C GLU A 200 -6.62 17.86 -19.66
N ASN A 201 -6.54 19.01 -20.32
CA ASN A 201 -6.92 20.31 -19.77
C ASN A 201 -7.80 21.07 -20.77
N ALA A 202 -8.30 22.24 -20.39
CA ALA A 202 -9.24 23.02 -21.21
C ALA A 202 -8.76 23.32 -22.64
N ASN A 203 -7.45 23.33 -22.89
CA ASN A 203 -6.87 23.77 -24.16
C ASN A 203 -5.96 22.73 -24.83
N LYS A 204 -5.68 21.59 -24.17
CA LYS A 204 -4.66 20.62 -24.60
C LYS A 204 -5.03 19.22 -24.09
N SER A 205 -5.00 18.24 -24.99
CA SER A 205 -4.99 16.82 -24.66
C SER A 205 -3.71 16.22 -25.21
N ALA A 206 -3.04 15.40 -24.41
CA ALA A 206 -1.81 14.74 -24.79
C ALA A 206 -1.69 13.39 -24.12
N SER A 207 -1.06 12.45 -24.81
CA SER A 207 -0.76 11.12 -24.29
C SER A 207 0.70 10.77 -24.54
N SER A 208 1.31 10.04 -23.62
CA SER A 208 2.66 9.52 -23.76
C SER A 208 2.71 8.06 -23.33
N ALA A 209 3.33 7.22 -24.17
CA ALA A 209 3.66 5.85 -23.81
C ALA A 209 4.91 5.88 -22.92
N ILE A 210 4.72 5.66 -21.63
CA ILE A 210 5.79 5.58 -20.63
C ILE A 210 6.46 4.20 -20.69
N ILE A 211 5.64 3.15 -20.84
CA ILE A 211 6.07 1.76 -21.07
C ILE A 211 5.43 1.29 -22.37
N GLY A 212 6.17 0.55 -23.19
CA GLY A 212 5.68 -0.03 -24.44
C GLY A 212 6.24 -1.42 -24.68
N ASP A 213 5.68 -2.12 -25.67
CA ASP A 213 5.91 -3.57 -25.88
C ASP A 213 7.39 -3.93 -26.13
N SER A 214 8.20 -2.99 -26.63
CA SER A 214 9.64 -3.19 -26.84
C SER A 214 10.46 -3.20 -25.56
N ASN A 215 9.89 -2.75 -24.44
CA ASN A 215 10.55 -2.64 -23.13
C ASN A 215 9.52 -2.91 -22.02
N PRO A 216 9.03 -4.15 -21.88
CA PRO A 216 8.07 -4.48 -20.83
C PRO A 216 8.71 -4.33 -19.45
N LEU A 217 7.87 -4.14 -18.43
CA LEU A 217 8.28 -3.97 -17.05
C LEU A 217 7.61 -5.01 -16.16
N ASP A 218 8.42 -5.86 -15.54
CA ASP A 218 7.97 -6.71 -14.43
C ASP A 218 7.77 -5.84 -13.18
N VAL A 219 6.64 -6.02 -12.51
CA VAL A 219 6.26 -5.23 -11.34
C VAL A 219 5.64 -6.12 -10.26
N CYS A 220 5.83 -5.72 -9.02
CA CYS A 220 5.18 -6.32 -7.85
C CYS A 220 3.76 -5.84 -7.70
N VAL A 221 2.91 -6.74 -7.21
CA VAL A 221 1.56 -6.43 -6.74
C VAL A 221 1.55 -6.58 -5.22
N GLU A 222 1.55 -5.47 -4.49
CA GLU A 222 1.60 -5.45 -3.02
C GLU A 222 0.52 -4.51 -2.48
N PRO A 223 -0.59 -5.04 -1.94
CA PRO A 223 -1.67 -4.24 -1.35
C PRO A 223 -1.26 -3.29 -0.23
N TYR A 224 -0.14 -3.55 0.44
CA TYR A 224 0.42 -2.68 1.46
C TYR A 224 0.96 -1.36 0.88
N ASP A 225 1.53 -1.38 -0.34
CA ASP A 225 2.03 -0.18 -1.00
C ASP A 225 0.87 0.68 -1.55
N ASN A 226 0.83 1.96 -1.17
CA ASN A 226 -0.25 2.86 -1.57
C ASN A 226 -0.05 3.42 -2.99
N LEU A 227 1.20 3.73 -3.37
CA LEU A 227 1.53 4.45 -4.60
C LEU A 227 2.23 3.54 -5.62
N PHE A 228 2.06 3.84 -6.91
CA PHE A 228 2.83 3.17 -7.96
C PHE A 228 4.31 3.63 -7.87
N ARG A 229 5.26 2.69 -7.78
CA ARG A 229 6.70 2.98 -7.76
C ARG A 229 7.37 2.47 -9.04
N MET A 230 8.08 3.34 -9.76
CA MET A 230 8.73 3.02 -11.03
C MET A 230 10.26 3.18 -10.95
N PRO A 231 11.04 2.40 -11.72
CA PRO A 231 12.47 2.63 -11.90
C PRO A 231 12.76 4.04 -12.41
N GLU A 232 13.95 4.55 -12.09
CA GLU A 232 14.36 5.93 -12.37
C GLU A 232 14.17 6.35 -13.83
N GLY A 233 14.48 5.48 -14.79
CA GLY A 233 14.31 5.77 -16.22
C GLY A 233 12.84 6.05 -16.60
N TYR A 234 11.91 5.18 -16.18
CA TYR A 234 10.47 5.36 -16.43
C TYR A 234 9.90 6.55 -15.65
N LEU A 235 10.36 6.73 -14.40
CA LEU A 235 9.97 7.86 -13.56
C LEU A 235 10.39 9.21 -14.16
N THR A 236 11.59 9.27 -14.75
CA THR A 236 12.08 10.47 -15.44
C THR A 236 11.24 10.80 -16.68
N LEU A 237 10.92 9.79 -17.49
CA LEU A 237 10.02 9.96 -18.64
C LEU A 237 8.64 10.46 -18.20
N PHE A 238 8.09 9.87 -17.13
CA PHE A 238 6.82 10.26 -16.55
C PHE A 238 6.85 11.72 -16.08
N LYS A 239 7.82 12.11 -15.25
CA LYS A 239 7.96 13.49 -14.76
C LYS A 239 8.14 14.50 -15.90
N SER A 240 8.94 14.16 -16.91
CA SER A 240 9.12 15.02 -18.09
C SER A 240 7.82 15.26 -18.83
N PHE A 241 7.02 14.20 -19.03
CA PHE A 241 5.71 14.33 -19.67
C PHE A 241 4.79 15.27 -18.87
N PHE A 242 4.73 15.18 -17.54
CA PHE A 242 3.90 16.11 -16.78
C PHE A 242 4.44 17.54 -16.82
N ARG A 243 5.75 17.74 -16.76
CA ARG A 243 6.37 19.08 -16.91
C ARG A 243 6.04 19.75 -18.25
N ASP A 244 6.04 18.99 -19.35
CA ASP A 244 5.83 19.54 -20.70
C ASP A 244 4.35 19.88 -21.01
N PHE A 245 3.43 19.39 -20.18
CA PHE A 245 1.99 19.47 -20.41
C PHE A 245 1.19 20.09 -19.26
N THR A 246 1.83 20.40 -18.14
CA THR A 246 1.31 21.28 -17.09
C THR A 246 1.89 22.69 -17.22
N LEU A 247 1.34 23.66 -16.50
CA LEU A 247 1.86 25.03 -16.40
C LEU A 247 3.00 25.15 -15.38
N HIS A 248 3.59 24.03 -14.96
CA HIS A 248 4.67 23.96 -13.98
C HIS A 248 5.93 23.37 -14.64
N PRO A 249 6.84 24.22 -15.14
CA PRO A 249 8.05 23.78 -15.84
C PRO A 249 9.14 23.29 -14.89
N ASP A 250 8.97 23.43 -13.58
CA ASP A 250 9.95 23.03 -12.58
C ASP A 250 9.75 21.57 -12.14
N GLU A 251 10.65 21.09 -11.30
CA GLU A 251 10.48 19.78 -10.66
C GLU A 251 9.23 19.75 -9.77
N PRO A 252 8.67 18.55 -9.51
CA PRO A 252 7.58 18.39 -8.55
C PRO A 252 7.92 18.98 -7.17
N VAL A 253 6.90 19.47 -6.49
CA VAL A 253 7.00 20.09 -5.16
C VAL A 253 7.52 19.06 -4.15
N GLY A 254 8.61 19.40 -3.48
CA GLY A 254 9.20 18.58 -2.43
C GLY A 254 8.43 18.66 -1.10
N PRO A 255 8.52 17.64 -0.24
CA PRO A 255 7.88 17.63 1.08
C PRO A 255 8.18 18.85 1.95
N GLU A 256 9.35 19.44 1.79
CA GLU A 256 9.80 20.62 2.53
C GLU A 256 8.87 21.83 2.41
N GLU A 257 8.10 21.94 1.33
CA GLU A 257 7.19 23.06 1.09
C GLU A 257 5.88 22.96 1.87
N TYR A 258 5.36 21.74 2.09
CA TYR A 258 4.06 21.52 2.71
C TYR A 258 4.10 20.82 4.07
N GLN A 259 5.23 20.22 4.46
CA GLN A 259 5.37 19.46 5.71
C GLN A 259 5.07 20.25 6.99
N ASN A 260 5.21 21.57 6.95
CA ASN A 260 4.90 22.45 8.09
C ASN A 260 3.39 22.62 8.30
N MET A 261 2.59 22.37 7.27
CA MET A 261 1.13 22.52 7.28
C MET A 261 0.44 21.18 7.54
N LEU A 262 0.89 20.12 6.87
CA LEU A 262 0.39 18.76 7.00
C LEU A 262 1.52 17.75 6.87
N LEU A 263 1.43 16.65 7.62
CA LEU A 263 2.38 15.56 7.53
C LEU A 263 1.95 14.57 6.44
N ASN A 264 2.77 14.41 5.40
CA ASN A 264 2.69 13.33 4.43
C ASN A 264 4.10 12.80 4.17
N LEU A 265 4.37 11.55 4.57
CA LEU A 265 5.71 10.95 4.54
C LEU A 265 5.96 10.07 3.31
N GLU A 266 4.90 9.70 2.61
CA GLU A 266 5.00 9.01 1.33
C GLU A 266 4.08 9.72 0.32
N PRO A 267 4.37 10.99 0.00
CA PRO A 267 3.59 11.72 -0.98
C PRO A 267 3.83 11.12 -2.37
N GLY A 268 2.82 11.27 -3.21
CA GLY A 268 2.94 11.08 -4.64
C GLY A 268 3.80 12.16 -5.30
N ILE A 269 3.64 12.32 -6.61
CA ILE A 269 4.24 13.45 -7.34
C ILE A 269 3.32 14.65 -7.16
N VAL A 270 3.82 15.71 -6.51
CA VAL A 270 3.03 16.88 -6.12
C VAL A 270 3.31 18.07 -7.04
N TYR A 271 2.27 18.76 -7.46
CA TYR A 271 2.31 20.00 -8.23
C TYR A 271 1.45 21.05 -7.52
N PRO A 272 1.80 22.36 -7.55
CA PRO A 272 0.90 23.39 -7.06
C PRO A 272 -0.34 23.46 -7.98
N THR A 273 -1.50 23.91 -7.49
CA THR A 273 -2.67 24.11 -8.36
C THR A 273 -2.44 25.18 -9.43
N SER A 274 -1.47 26.07 -9.24
CA SER A 274 -0.99 26.98 -10.29
C SER A 274 -0.35 26.27 -11.49
N ALA A 275 -0.04 24.97 -11.39
CA ALA A 275 0.33 24.12 -12.52
C ALA A 275 -0.83 23.91 -13.52
N GLY A 276 -2.01 24.45 -13.22
CA GLY A 276 -3.20 24.39 -14.05
C GLY A 276 -4.14 23.27 -13.65
N ASP A 277 -5.41 23.45 -13.98
CA ASP A 277 -6.42 22.40 -13.84
C ASP A 277 -6.22 21.40 -14.98
N PHE A 278 -5.78 20.19 -14.64
CA PHE A 278 -5.66 19.08 -15.56
C PHE A 278 -6.23 17.81 -14.95
N ASN A 279 -6.68 16.91 -15.83
CA ASN A 279 -7.12 15.56 -15.50
C ASN A 279 -6.08 14.57 -16.05
N ALA A 280 -5.48 13.79 -15.17
CA ALA A 280 -4.53 12.76 -15.55
C ALA A 280 -5.15 11.35 -15.50
N THR A 281 -5.01 10.56 -16.55
CA THR A 281 -5.38 9.13 -16.56
C THR A 281 -4.19 8.24 -16.85
N LEU A 282 -4.29 6.98 -16.43
CA LEU A 282 -3.37 5.92 -16.85
C LEU A 282 -4.15 4.81 -17.54
N ARG A 283 -3.63 4.32 -18.67
CA ARG A 283 -4.03 3.05 -19.26
C ARG A 283 -2.88 2.06 -19.12
N ILE A 284 -3.14 0.93 -18.48
CA ILE A 284 -2.14 -0.11 -18.19
C ILE A 284 -2.53 -1.38 -18.93
N THR A 285 -1.57 -1.94 -19.66
CA THR A 285 -1.71 -3.21 -20.38
C THR A 285 -0.80 -4.24 -19.73
N ILE A 286 -1.39 -5.34 -19.29
CA ILE A 286 -0.75 -6.40 -18.51
C ILE A 286 -0.87 -7.71 -19.27
N ASN A 287 0.24 -8.43 -19.42
CA ASN A 287 0.26 -9.72 -20.10
C ASN A 287 0.09 -10.89 -19.12
N GLY A 288 -1.01 -11.62 -19.23
CA GLY A 288 -1.30 -12.84 -18.46
C GLY A 288 -1.04 -14.11 -19.27
N THR A 289 -1.11 -15.27 -18.62
CA THR A 289 -0.91 -16.58 -19.27
C THR A 289 -2.06 -16.93 -20.22
N ASN A 290 -3.25 -16.42 -19.96
CA ASN A 290 -4.49 -16.70 -20.69
C ASN A 290 -5.01 -15.49 -21.50
N GLY A 291 -4.21 -14.42 -21.66
CA GLY A 291 -4.56 -13.27 -22.47
C GLY A 291 -3.97 -11.96 -21.95
N GLN A 292 -4.38 -10.85 -22.57
CA GLN A 292 -3.97 -9.51 -22.18
C GLN A 292 -5.10 -8.78 -21.45
N LEU A 293 -4.77 -8.18 -20.31
CA LEU A 293 -5.67 -7.35 -19.51
C LEU A 293 -5.32 -5.88 -19.74
N THR A 294 -6.32 -5.05 -20.06
CA THR A 294 -6.16 -3.59 -20.13
C THR A 294 -7.02 -2.94 -19.05
N VAL A 295 -6.42 -2.03 -18.29
CA VAL A 295 -7.04 -1.37 -17.14
C VAL A 295 -6.89 0.13 -17.31
N ASP A 296 -7.99 0.86 -17.15
CA ASP A 296 -8.00 2.32 -17.12
C ASP A 296 -8.10 2.81 -15.68
N VAL A 297 -7.13 3.61 -15.23
CA VAL A 297 -7.17 4.33 -13.96
C VAL A 297 -7.73 5.73 -14.24
N PRO A 298 -8.93 6.05 -13.75
CA PRO A 298 -9.59 7.32 -14.04
C PRO A 298 -8.94 8.48 -13.27
N PRO A 299 -9.23 9.75 -13.65
CA PRO A 299 -8.58 10.91 -13.04
C PRO A 299 -8.78 11.00 -11.53
N HIS A 300 -9.97 10.67 -11.05
CA HIS A 300 -10.32 10.77 -9.63
C HIS A 300 -9.64 9.71 -8.75
N GLU A 301 -9.02 8.69 -9.34
CA GLU A 301 -8.18 7.70 -8.64
C GLU A 301 -6.71 8.06 -8.77
N PHE A 302 -6.30 8.56 -9.95
CA PHE A 302 -4.90 8.85 -10.21
C PHE A 302 -4.43 10.20 -9.69
N GLN A 303 -5.34 11.17 -9.56
CA GLN A 303 -5.06 12.53 -9.12
C GLN A 303 -6.01 12.93 -8.00
N ARG A 304 -5.48 13.62 -6.99
CA ARG A 304 -6.27 14.17 -5.87
C ARG A 304 -5.60 15.41 -5.29
N PRO A 305 -6.31 16.23 -4.49
CA PRO A 305 -5.66 17.19 -3.60
C PRO A 305 -4.63 16.50 -2.70
N LEU A 306 -3.57 17.21 -2.35
CA LEU A 306 -2.57 16.67 -1.42
C LEU A 306 -3.24 16.25 -0.11
N ARG A 307 -3.03 15.01 0.29
CA ARG A 307 -3.58 14.45 1.53
C ARG A 307 -2.47 14.30 2.56
N GLY A 308 -2.77 14.60 3.82
CA GLY A 308 -1.87 14.29 4.94
C GLY A 308 -2.55 14.37 6.28
N LEU A 309 -1.76 14.48 7.34
CA LEU A 309 -2.23 14.54 8.72
C LEU A 309 -1.98 15.92 9.33
N ASP A 310 -3.01 16.52 9.92
CA ASP A 310 -2.83 17.70 10.78
C ASP A 310 -2.09 17.32 12.08
N LYS A 311 -1.83 18.31 12.95
CA LYS A 311 -1.11 18.08 14.23
C LYS A 311 -1.85 17.19 15.20
N ASP A 312 -3.17 17.09 15.08
CA ASP A 312 -4.05 16.26 15.90
C ASP A 312 -4.22 14.85 15.29
N GLY A 313 -3.55 14.57 14.17
CA GLY A 313 -3.59 13.29 13.49
C GLY A 313 -4.86 13.08 12.66
N ASN A 314 -5.64 14.12 12.37
CA ASN A 314 -6.78 13.99 11.46
C ASN A 314 -6.30 14.04 10.01
N VAL A 315 -6.98 13.28 9.15
CA VAL A 315 -6.76 13.37 7.70
C VAL A 315 -7.26 14.72 7.20
N VAL A 316 -6.40 15.46 6.54
CA VAL A 316 -6.71 16.76 5.92
C VAL A 316 -6.31 16.75 4.45
N LEU A 317 -7.02 17.58 3.67
CA LEU A 317 -6.74 17.82 2.27
C LEU A 317 -6.23 19.26 2.10
N ASP A 318 -5.16 19.42 1.35
CA ASP A 318 -4.65 20.70 0.91
C ASP A 318 -4.92 20.87 -0.59
N THR A 319 -5.87 21.75 -0.89
CA THR A 319 -6.30 22.06 -2.26
C THR A 319 -5.39 23.07 -2.94
N ALA A 320 -4.31 23.55 -2.31
CA ALA A 320 -3.27 24.32 -2.99
C ALA A 320 -2.35 23.43 -3.85
N TYR A 321 -2.46 22.11 -3.71
CA TYR A 321 -1.64 21.14 -4.42
C TYR A 321 -2.48 20.02 -5.08
N ASN A 322 -1.99 19.55 -6.21
CA ASN A 322 -2.42 18.33 -6.88
C ASN A 322 -1.37 17.23 -6.67
N GLU A 323 -1.78 16.07 -6.18
CA GLU A 323 -0.95 14.88 -5.98
C GLU A 323 -1.34 13.79 -6.97
N LEU A 324 -0.39 13.36 -7.80
CA LEU A 324 -0.51 12.17 -8.63
C LEU A 324 -0.16 10.93 -7.80
N GLN A 325 -0.92 9.85 -7.94
CA GLN A 325 -0.72 8.59 -7.20
C GLN A 325 0.44 7.74 -7.75
N MET A 326 1.57 8.39 -8.02
CA MET A 326 2.86 7.85 -8.42
C MET A 326 3.89 8.31 -7.40
N TYR A 327 4.72 7.42 -6.89
CA TYR A 327 5.77 7.79 -5.94
C TYR A 327 6.88 8.59 -6.64
N GLY A 328 7.32 9.68 -6.01
CA GLY A 328 8.29 10.61 -6.61
C GLY A 328 9.74 10.13 -6.65
N LEU A 329 10.05 8.98 -6.05
CA LEU A 329 11.39 8.40 -5.98
C LEU A 329 11.42 6.96 -6.53
N PRO A 330 12.58 6.45 -6.98
CA PRO A 330 12.73 5.06 -7.39
C PRO A 330 12.37 4.08 -6.24
N PRO A 331 11.88 2.87 -6.55
CA PRO A 331 11.60 1.86 -5.54
C PRO A 331 12.89 1.41 -4.85
N SER A 332 12.78 1.11 -3.56
CA SER A 332 13.82 0.37 -2.84
C SER A 332 14.06 -1.00 -3.50
N ALA A 333 15.29 -1.50 -3.43
CA ALA A 333 15.67 -2.82 -3.97
C ALA A 333 15.38 -3.00 -5.47
N ASN A 334 15.20 -1.88 -6.22
CA ASN A 334 14.85 -1.86 -7.64
C ASN A 334 13.61 -2.68 -8.00
N GLY A 335 12.71 -2.96 -7.05
CA GLY A 335 11.47 -3.70 -7.31
C GLY A 335 10.30 -2.74 -7.54
N PRO A 336 9.88 -2.48 -8.80
CA PRO A 336 8.72 -1.64 -9.07
C PRO A 336 7.47 -2.25 -8.43
N VAL A 337 6.52 -1.41 -8.03
CA VAL A 337 5.32 -1.89 -7.32
C VAL A 337 4.09 -1.18 -7.80
N ILE A 338 3.11 -1.94 -8.26
CA ILE A 338 1.74 -1.47 -8.42
C ILE A 338 1.11 -1.33 -7.04
N GLY A 339 0.79 -0.09 -6.67
CA GLY A 339 0.10 0.22 -5.42
C GLY A 339 -1.42 0.31 -5.55
N LYS A 340 -2.07 0.70 -4.45
CA LYS A 340 -3.54 0.77 -4.31
C LYS A 340 -4.28 1.54 -5.40
N ALA A 341 -3.69 2.58 -5.98
CA ALA A 341 -4.36 3.36 -7.03
C ALA A 341 -4.78 2.48 -8.23
N LEU A 342 -3.93 1.54 -8.66
CA LEU A 342 -4.34 0.58 -9.70
C LEU A 342 -5.21 -0.54 -9.13
N LEU A 343 -4.88 -1.04 -7.92
CA LEU A 343 -5.66 -2.11 -7.29
C LEU A 343 -7.12 -1.73 -7.09
N SER A 344 -7.42 -0.43 -6.98
CA SER A 344 -8.80 0.07 -6.89
C SER A 344 -9.67 -0.29 -8.10
N GLN A 345 -9.03 -0.56 -9.24
CA GLN A 345 -9.64 -0.93 -10.52
C GLN A 345 -9.60 -2.44 -10.80
N LEU A 346 -9.06 -3.24 -9.87
CA LEU A 346 -8.82 -4.67 -10.06
C LEU A 346 -9.37 -5.48 -8.88
N TYR A 347 -9.72 -6.73 -9.18
CA TYR A 347 -9.98 -7.74 -8.16
C TYR A 347 -8.84 -8.75 -8.17
N LEU A 348 -8.22 -9.01 -7.02
CA LEU A 348 -7.18 -10.03 -6.88
C LEU A 348 -7.78 -11.30 -6.28
N PHE A 349 -7.37 -12.46 -6.80
CA PHE A 349 -7.63 -13.75 -6.19
C PHE A 349 -6.34 -14.56 -6.21
N VAL A 350 -5.99 -15.15 -5.06
CA VAL A 350 -4.77 -15.93 -4.83
C VAL A 350 -5.12 -17.24 -4.16
#